data_AF-A0A939FFG2-F1
#
_entry.id   AF-A0A939FFG2-F1
#
_cell.length_a   1.000
_cell.length_b   1.000
_cell.length_c   1.000
_cell.angle_alpha   90.00
_cell.angle_beta   90.00
_cell.angle_gamma   90.00
#
_symmetry.space_group_name_H-M   'P 1'
#
loop_
_entity.id
_entity.type
_entity.pdbx_description
1 polymer ?
#
loop_
_entity_poly.entity_id
_entity_poly.type
_entity_poly.pdbx_seq_one_letter_code
_entity_poly.pdbx_strand_id
1 'polypeptide(L)'
;GDEELVRALGADRFVLRDGPLDGGYDGVLDAAVLGAAALAAVRDGGAYAGVIPGASPASERGVRVETQEVAADGELLAELVGLADRGVLTLRVAETYGLEDAAKAHARLQE
;
A
#
# COMPACT_ATOMS: atom_id res chain seq x y z
N GLY A 1 8.58 -3.47 14.27
CA GLY A 1 8.42 -2.65 13.04
C GLY A 1 8.54 -3.55 11.84
N ASP A 2 8.05 -3.15 10.67
CA ASP A 2 7.91 -4.04 9.52
C ASP A 2 9.18 -4.22 8.66
N GLU A 3 10.34 -3.67 9.05
CA GLU A 3 11.57 -3.67 8.21
C GLU A 3 12.00 -5.07 7.77
N GLU A 4 12.21 -5.98 8.72
CA GLU A 4 12.67 -7.34 8.44
C GLU A 4 11.72 -8.03 7.45
N LEU A 5 10.42 -7.86 7.68
CA LEU A 5 9.40 -8.45 6.84
C LEU A 5 9.39 -7.86 5.43
N VAL A 6 9.37 -6.54 5.26
CA VAL A 6 9.32 -5.96 3.90
C VAL A 6 10.61 -6.26 3.13
N ARG A 7 11.75 -6.38 3.80
CA ARG A 7 12.99 -6.86 3.18
C ARG A 7 12.88 -8.32 2.74
N ALA A 8 12.31 -9.18 3.58
CA ALA A 8 12.04 -10.58 3.19
C ALA A 8 11.06 -10.69 2.02
N LEU A 9 10.18 -9.70 1.84
CA LEU A 9 9.26 -9.59 0.70
C LEU A 9 9.88 -8.89 -0.53
N GLY A 10 11.16 -8.52 -0.48
CA GLY A 10 11.91 -8.01 -1.63
C GLY A 10 12.09 -6.49 -1.68
N ALA A 11 11.79 -5.74 -0.62
CA ALA A 11 12.08 -4.30 -0.59
C ALA A 11 13.60 -4.03 -0.63
N ASP A 12 14.06 -3.35 -1.68
CA ASP A 12 15.47 -2.95 -1.83
C ASP A 12 15.91 -1.95 -0.74
N ARG A 13 15.01 -1.01 -0.40
CA ARG A 13 15.25 0.04 0.60
C ARG A 13 14.11 0.09 1.59
N PHE A 14 14.45 0.41 2.83
CA PHE A 14 13.51 0.67 3.91
C PHE A 14 13.87 2.00 4.57
N VAL A 15 12.86 2.82 4.83
CA VAL A 15 12.98 4.10 5.52
C VAL A 15 12.01 4.07 6.70
N LEU A 16 12.47 4.53 7.87
CA LEU A 16 11.60 4.68 9.03
C LEU A 16 10.50 5.72 8.73
N ARG A 17 9.38 5.65 9.46
CA ARG A 17 8.22 6.53 9.23
C ARG A 17 8.56 8.01 9.15
N ASP A 18 9.45 8.48 10.02
CA ASP A 18 9.87 9.89 10.10
C ASP A 18 11.23 10.14 9.41
N GLY A 19 11.70 9.17 8.62
CA GLY A 19 12.92 9.27 7.84
C GLY A 19 12.73 10.09 6.56
N PRO A 20 13.83 10.57 5.96
CA PRO A 20 13.75 11.35 4.74
C PRO A 20 13.25 10.50 3.56
N LEU A 21 12.27 11.02 2.82
CA LEU A 21 11.91 10.47 1.52
C LEU A 21 12.86 11.09 0.48
N ASP A 22 13.83 10.29 0.02
CA ASP A 22 14.64 10.68 -1.14
C ASP A 22 13.70 10.98 -2.32
N GLY A 23 13.95 12.05 -3.07
CA GLY A 23 13.17 12.37 -4.27
C GLY A 23 13.65 11.65 -5.52
N GLY A 24 12.89 11.81 -6.61
CA GLY A 24 13.30 11.36 -7.94
C GLY A 24 12.69 10.02 -8.37
N TYR A 25 11.70 9.49 -7.63
CA TYR A 25 11.02 8.25 -8.03
C TYR A 25 10.19 8.47 -9.30
N ASP A 26 10.20 7.47 -10.19
CA ASP A 26 9.33 7.44 -11.36
C ASP A 26 7.85 7.41 -10.98
N GLY A 27 7.53 6.71 -9.87
CA GLY A 27 6.19 6.62 -9.35
C GLY A 27 6.14 6.34 -7.85
N VAL A 28 5.07 6.78 -7.20
CA VAL A 28 4.80 6.51 -5.77
C VAL A 28 3.38 5.98 -5.60
N LEU A 29 3.25 4.88 -4.86
CA LEU A 29 1.99 4.35 -4.34
C LEU A 29 1.86 4.78 -2.86
N ASP A 30 0.93 5.69 -2.57
CA ASP A 30 0.67 6.18 -1.23
C ASP A 30 -0.48 5.38 -0.57
N ALA A 31 -0.08 4.35 0.16
CA ALA A 31 -0.97 3.56 1.03
C ALA A 31 -1.05 4.09 2.47
N ALA A 32 -0.36 5.19 2.78
CA ALA A 32 -0.26 5.77 4.13
C ALA A 32 -0.89 7.17 4.25
N VAL A 33 -1.46 7.69 3.16
CA VAL A 33 -2.12 9.00 3.09
C VAL A 33 -1.15 10.15 3.44
N LEU A 34 0.10 10.04 2.99
CA LEU A 34 1.12 11.07 3.12
C LEU A 34 0.89 12.28 2.20
N GLY A 35 0.15 12.09 1.10
CA GLY A 35 -0.29 13.15 0.21
C GLY A 35 0.88 13.94 -0.40
N ALA A 36 0.92 15.25 -0.13
CA ALA A 36 1.91 16.16 -0.72
C ALA A 36 3.37 15.76 -0.42
N ALA A 37 3.64 15.15 0.75
CA ALA A 37 4.99 14.69 1.08
C ALA A 37 5.44 13.54 0.17
N ALA A 38 4.54 12.59 -0.12
CA ALA A 38 4.79 11.51 -1.06
C ALA A 38 4.88 12.03 -2.52
N LEU A 39 4.03 12.99 -2.89
CA LEU A 39 4.07 13.62 -4.22
C LEU A 39 5.38 14.37 -4.47
N ALA A 40 5.94 15.02 -3.45
CA ALA A 40 7.22 15.74 -3.55
C ALA A 40 8.39 14.80 -3.88
N ALA A 41 8.30 13.52 -3.51
CA ALA A 41 9.31 12.53 -3.83
C ALA A 41 9.24 12.03 -5.29
N VAL A 42 8.13 12.28 -5.99
CA VAL A 42 7.96 11.91 -7.41
C VAL A 42 8.72 12.90 -8.30
N ARG A 43 9.48 12.37 -9.26
CA ARG A 43 10.15 13.19 -10.27
C ARG A 43 9.16 13.92 -11.17
N ASP A 44 9.60 15.00 -11.79
CA ASP A 44 8.80 15.74 -12.77
C ASP A 44 8.32 14.82 -13.90
N GLY A 45 7.03 14.93 -14.23
CA GLY A 45 6.37 14.07 -15.21
C GLY A 45 6.13 12.61 -14.77
N GLY A 46 6.41 12.26 -13.51
CA GLY A 46 6.17 10.93 -12.95
C GLY A 46 4.71 10.64 -12.60
N ALA A 47 4.48 9.63 -11.78
CA ALA A 47 3.13 9.21 -11.36
C ALA A 47 2.96 9.11 -9.84
N TYR A 48 1.77 9.45 -9.37
CA TYR A 48 1.34 9.25 -7.99
C TYR A 48 0.02 8.48 -8.00
N ALA A 49 -0.09 7.45 -7.17
CA ALA A 49 -1.32 6.71 -6.93
C ALA A 49 -1.67 6.73 -5.43
N GLY A 50 -2.82 7.29 -5.08
CA GLY A 50 -3.37 7.20 -3.72
C GLY A 50 -4.47 6.14 -3.64
N VAL A 51 -4.68 5.55 -2.46
CA VAL A 51 -5.72 4.51 -2.24
C VAL A 51 -6.90 4.99 -1.38
N ILE A 52 -6.94 6.28 -1.03
CA ILE A 52 -8.03 6.88 -0.26
C ILE A 52 -8.73 7.95 -1.11
N PRO A 53 -9.99 7.72 -1.50
CA PRO A 53 -10.80 8.68 -2.25
C PRO A 53 -10.88 10.04 -1.60
N GLY A 54 -10.63 11.09 -2.39
CA GLY A 54 -10.66 12.48 -1.92
C GLY A 54 -9.44 12.92 -1.10
N ALA A 55 -8.47 12.05 -0.82
CA ALA A 55 -7.24 12.41 -0.10
C ALA A 55 -6.05 12.69 -1.01
N SER A 56 -6.21 12.55 -2.33
CA SER A 56 -5.13 12.77 -3.30
C SER A 56 -4.69 14.24 -3.36
N PRO A 57 -3.37 14.52 -3.39
CA PRO A 57 -2.85 15.87 -3.49
C PRO A 57 -3.12 16.47 -4.87
N ALA A 58 -3.06 17.79 -4.98
CA ALA A 58 -3.13 18.47 -6.27
C ALA A 58 -1.91 18.09 -7.12
N SER A 59 -2.12 17.85 -8.41
CA SER A 59 -1.03 17.62 -9.37
C SER A 59 -0.14 18.86 -9.47
N GLU A 60 1.17 18.63 -9.47
CA GLU A 60 2.21 19.64 -9.67
C GLU A 60 3.37 19.05 -10.49
N ARG A 61 4.23 19.90 -11.05
CA ARG A 61 5.43 19.48 -11.84
C ARG A 61 5.14 18.46 -12.96
N GLY A 62 3.92 18.49 -13.50
CA GLY A 62 3.48 17.53 -14.52
C GLY A 62 3.28 16.10 -14.02
N VAL A 63 3.27 15.85 -12.71
CA VAL A 63 3.03 14.52 -12.13
C VAL A 63 1.57 14.11 -12.34
N ARG A 64 1.35 12.92 -12.87
CA ARG A 64 0.00 12.35 -12.98
C ARG A 64 -0.45 11.85 -11.62
N VAL A 65 -1.58 12.36 -11.13
CA VAL A 65 -2.18 11.93 -9.86
C VAL A 65 -3.40 11.09 -10.18
N GLU A 66 -3.40 9.84 -9.72
CA GLU A 66 -4.54 8.92 -9.81
C GLU A 66 -4.95 8.47 -8.42
N THR A 67 -6.24 8.14 -8.28
CA THR A 67 -6.80 7.55 -7.07
C THR A 67 -7.32 6.18 -7.43
N GLN A 68 -6.80 5.16 -6.78
CA GLN A 68 -7.22 3.78 -6.99
C GLN A 68 -8.29 3.43 -5.97
N GLU A 69 -9.47 3.08 -6.47
CA GLU A 69 -10.56 2.52 -5.69
C GLU A 69 -10.73 1.04 -5.97
N VAL A 70 -11.21 0.31 -4.98
CA VAL A 70 -11.51 -1.11 -5.14
C VAL A 70 -12.68 -1.30 -6.12
N ALA A 71 -12.47 -2.13 -7.13
CA ALA A 71 -13.51 -2.63 -8.00
C ALA A 71 -13.58 -4.16 -7.86
N ALA A 72 -14.79 -4.71 -7.81
CA ALA A 72 -14.97 -6.15 -7.77
C ALA A 72 -14.62 -6.75 -9.15
N ASP A 73 -13.63 -7.64 -9.16
CA ASP A 73 -13.16 -8.34 -10.36
C ASP A 73 -12.85 -9.81 -10.01
N GLY A 74 -13.68 -10.72 -10.52
CA GLY A 74 -13.55 -12.15 -10.24
C GLY A 74 -12.39 -12.81 -10.97
N GLU A 75 -12.03 -12.33 -12.16
CA GLU A 75 -10.92 -12.89 -12.94
C GLU A 75 -9.59 -12.52 -12.30
N LEU A 76 -9.43 -11.25 -11.93
CA LEU A 76 -8.26 -10.78 -11.18
C LEU A 76 -8.14 -11.48 -9.82
N LEU A 77 -9.25 -11.65 -9.11
CA LEU A 77 -9.22 -12.39 -7.84
C LEU A 77 -8.76 -13.84 -8.02
N ALA A 78 -9.22 -14.53 -9.07
CA ALA A 78 -8.79 -15.89 -9.36
C ALA A 78 -7.29 -15.96 -9.68
N GLU A 79 -6.74 -14.97 -10.37
CA GLU A 79 -5.30 -14.86 -10.60
C GLU A 79 -4.51 -14.70 -9.29
N LEU A 80 -4.96 -13.80 -8.41
CA LEU A 80 -4.33 -13.57 -7.11
C LEU A 80 -4.36 -14.83 -6.23
N VAL A 81 -5.47 -15.56 -6.23
CA VAL A 81 -5.58 -16.87 -5.54
C VAL A 81 -4.55 -17.85 -6.09
N GLY A 82 -4.45 -17.98 -7.42
CA GLY A 82 -3.46 -18.86 -8.04
C GLY A 82 -2.01 -18.48 -7.72
N LEU A 83 -1.71 -17.18 -7.57
CA LEU A 83 -0.39 -16.71 -7.15
C LEU A 83 -0.10 -17.04 -5.68
N ALA A 84 -1.11 -16.93 -4.80
CA ALA A 84 -0.98 -17.32 -3.40
C ALA A 84 -0.77 -18.84 -3.25
N ASP A 85 -1.53 -19.66 -3.99
CA ASP A 85 -1.39 -21.12 -3.99
C ASP A 85 0.00 -21.58 -4.44
N ARG A 86 0.62 -20.85 -5.38
CA ARG A 86 2.00 -21.10 -5.83
C ARG A 86 3.07 -20.52 -4.90
N GLY A 87 2.68 -19.80 -3.84
CA GLY A 87 3.60 -19.13 -2.93
C GLY A 87 4.32 -17.92 -3.53
N VAL A 88 3.84 -17.37 -4.65
CA VAL A 88 4.37 -16.14 -5.24
C VAL A 88 3.91 -14.92 -4.43
N LEU A 89 2.66 -14.94 -3.96
CA LEU A 89 2.13 -13.96 -3.02
C LEU A 89 2.03 -14.57 -1.63
N THR A 90 2.63 -13.90 -0.64
CA THR A 90 2.58 -14.32 0.77
C THR A 90 1.43 -13.61 1.48
N LEU A 91 0.49 -14.38 2.04
CA LEU A 91 -0.59 -13.84 2.87
C LEU A 91 -0.09 -13.54 4.29
N ARG A 92 -0.49 -12.39 4.84
CA ARG A 92 -0.25 -12.02 6.24
C ARG A 92 -1.52 -12.21 7.08
N VAL A 93 -1.59 -13.32 7.81
CA VAL A 93 -2.67 -13.59 8.76
C VAL A 93 -2.15 -13.34 10.17
N ALA A 94 -2.69 -12.33 10.87
CA ALA A 94 -2.29 -12.04 12.24
C ALA A 94 -2.87 -13.06 13.23
N GLU A 95 -4.17 -13.32 13.16
CA GLU A 95 -4.88 -14.31 13.97
C GLU A 95 -6.19 -14.73 13.25
N THR A 96 -6.74 -15.89 13.57
CA THR A 96 -8.04 -16.37 13.09
C THR A 96 -9.01 -16.48 14.26
N TYR A 97 -10.22 -15.98 14.08
CA TYR A 97 -11.28 -16.00 15.10
C TYR A 97 -12.51 -16.74 14.59
N GLY A 98 -13.23 -17.38 15.50
CA GLY A 98 -14.60 -17.85 15.23
C GLY A 98 -15.53 -16.66 15.00
N LEU A 99 -16.67 -16.91 14.34
CA LEU A 99 -17.66 -15.85 14.06
C LEU A 99 -18.20 -15.22 15.35
N GLU A 100 -18.33 -16.01 16.40
CA GLU A 100 -18.75 -15.59 17.75
C GLU A 100 -17.81 -14.55 18.38
N ASP A 101 -16.55 -14.53 17.96
CA ASP A 101 -15.50 -13.64 18.46
C ASP A 101 -15.32 -12.39 17.59
N ALA A 102 -16.24 -12.08 16.66
CA ALA A 102 -16.11 -10.95 15.75
C ALA A 102 -15.85 -9.60 16.47
N ALA A 103 -16.47 -9.37 17.62
CA ALA A 103 -16.23 -8.17 18.43
C ALA A 103 -14.80 -8.11 18.96
N LYS A 104 -14.24 -9.25 19.38
CA LYS A 104 -12.84 -9.36 19.83
C LYS A 104 -11.88 -9.13 18.66
N ALA A 105 -12.15 -9.70 17.49
CA ALA A 105 -11.37 -9.47 16.28
C ALA A 105 -11.35 -7.98 15.89
N HIS A 106 -12.50 -7.30 16.00
CA HIS A 106 -12.58 -5.86 15.72
C HIS A 106 -11.82 -5.01 16.75
N ALA A 107 -11.94 -5.34 18.04
CA ALA A 107 -11.18 -4.64 19.08
C ALA A 107 -9.67 -4.79 18.87
N ARG A 108 -9.21 -5.98 18.48
CA ARG A 108 -7.80 -6.26 18.16
C ARG A 108 -7.25 -5.47 16.99
N LEU A 109 -8.08 -5.10 16.01
CA LEU A 109 -7.66 -4.24 14.89
C LEU A 109 -7.35 -2.80 15.33
N GLN A 110 -7.92 -2.35 16.46
CA GLN A 110 -7.76 -0.98 16.96
C GLN A 110 -6.54 -0.81 17.88
N GLU A 111 -5.92 -1.91 18.31
CA GLU A 111 -4.71 -1.95 19.15
C GLU A 111 -3.44 -1.69 18.32
#